data_AF-A0A7S3X970-F1
#
_entry.id   AF-A0A7S3X970-F1
#
_cell.length_a   1.000
_cell.length_b   1.000
_cell.length_c   1.000
_cell.angle_alpha   90.00
_cell.angle_beta   90.00
_cell.angle_gamma   90.00
#
_symmetry.space_group_name_H-M   'P 1'
#
loop_
_entity.id
_entity.type
_entity.pdbx_description
1 polymer ?
#
loop_
_entity_poly.entity_id
_entity_poly.type
_entity_poly.pdbx_seq_one_letter_code
_entity_poly.pdbx_strand_id
1 'polypeptide(L)'
;VRGLQPKTPIYGALCGLLTASEPRFAQHLLVEFHRELQDALDDHATFSIRGYCRFAVELANSRVLTVDSALDLLQDLLAVRDEPDVLPARAEWFVCIVLDCIALGGATFSVQQPDRFDALLEGARTICRERKNAPKAATPSLLLPYGEATKPGEVTEHIDALFSLVDALASDSYHWRSACLIAPSRNLSEQLEGVTPIPLPRVNVPAHSQGCTYPGLRRLRLGASLNARDSDVQMRNADGSDKED
;
A
#
# COMPACT_ATOMS: atom_id res chain seq x y z
N VAL A 1 -6.16 16.60 2.98
CA VAL A 1 -5.93 15.22 2.48
C VAL A 1 -6.71 14.12 3.24
N ARG A 2 -7.10 14.31 4.52
CA ARG A 2 -7.69 13.25 5.38
C ARG A 2 -8.95 12.51 4.83
N GLY A 3 -9.80 13.17 4.04
CA GLY A 3 -10.97 12.55 3.37
C GLY A 3 -10.79 12.20 1.89
N LEU A 4 -9.58 12.36 1.34
CA LEU A 4 -9.32 12.31 -0.11
C LEU A 4 -8.44 11.14 -0.54
N GLN A 5 -8.11 10.21 0.37
CA GLN A 5 -7.22 9.07 0.06
C GLN A 5 -7.64 8.21 -1.15
N PRO A 6 -8.93 7.98 -1.43
CA PRO A 6 -9.35 7.29 -2.66
C PRO A 6 -9.11 8.11 -3.93
N LYS A 7 -9.01 9.44 -3.80
CA LYS A 7 -8.83 10.40 -4.89
C LYS A 7 -7.36 10.80 -5.08
N THR A 8 -6.44 10.27 -4.26
CA THR A 8 -5.00 10.55 -4.36
C THR A 8 -4.44 10.41 -5.78
N PRO A 9 -4.78 9.37 -6.58
CA PRO A 9 -4.26 9.25 -7.95
C PRO A 9 -4.72 10.37 -8.88
N ILE A 10 -5.94 10.91 -8.65
CA ILE A 10 -6.48 12.03 -9.42
C ILE A 10 -5.70 13.30 -9.09
N TYR A 11 -5.45 13.57 -7.81
CA TYR A 11 -4.69 14.75 -7.40
C TYR A 11 -3.22 14.65 -7.78
N GLY A 12 -2.61 13.47 -7.74
CA GLY A 12 -1.24 13.27 -8.22
C GLY A 12 -1.12 13.61 -9.70
N ALA A 13 -2.01 13.05 -10.54
CA ALA A 13 -2.05 13.37 -11.95
C ALA A 13 -2.28 14.87 -12.23
N LEU A 14 -3.19 15.52 -11.49
CA LEU A 14 -3.42 16.96 -11.59
C LEU A 14 -2.15 17.76 -11.23
N CYS A 15 -1.45 17.40 -10.17
CA CYS A 15 -0.17 18.04 -9.81
C CYS A 15 0.87 17.88 -10.91
N GLY A 16 0.94 16.72 -11.58
CA GLY A 16 1.76 16.51 -12.76
C GLY A 16 1.44 17.49 -13.88
N LEU A 17 0.17 17.62 -14.25
CA LEU A 17 -0.29 18.55 -15.30
C LEU A 17 -0.02 20.02 -14.95
N LEU A 18 -0.23 20.41 -13.69
CA LEU A 18 0.08 21.75 -13.20
C LEU A 18 1.58 22.02 -13.27
N THR A 19 2.41 21.03 -12.90
CA THR A 19 3.87 21.14 -12.99
C THR A 19 4.35 21.26 -14.44
N ALA A 20 3.74 20.52 -15.36
CA ALA A 20 4.01 20.65 -16.79
C ALA A 20 3.69 22.05 -17.32
N SER A 21 2.66 22.70 -16.76
CA SER A 21 2.24 24.04 -17.16
C SER A 21 3.04 25.16 -16.47
N GLU A 22 3.40 24.99 -15.20
CA GLU A 22 4.12 25.95 -14.37
C GLU A 22 5.15 25.20 -13.49
N PRO A 23 6.42 25.11 -13.91
CA PRO A 23 7.44 24.35 -13.18
C PRO A 23 7.69 24.84 -11.73
N ARG A 24 7.45 26.13 -11.43
CA ARG A 24 7.61 26.67 -10.07
C ARG A 24 6.55 26.15 -9.11
N PHE A 25 5.44 25.62 -9.61
CA PHE A 25 4.39 25.01 -8.79
C PHE A 25 4.94 23.81 -8.01
N ALA A 26 5.70 22.92 -8.65
CA ALA A 26 6.23 21.72 -8.01
C ALA A 26 7.17 22.05 -6.85
N GLN A 27 7.98 23.11 -6.97
CA GLN A 27 8.88 23.55 -5.90
C GLN A 27 8.10 23.93 -4.64
N HIS A 28 7.09 24.80 -4.77
CA HIS A 28 6.25 25.19 -3.63
C HIS A 28 5.45 24.01 -3.08
N LEU A 29 4.89 23.18 -3.96
CA LEU A 29 4.13 21.99 -3.57
C LEU A 29 4.98 21.03 -2.72
N LEU A 30 6.22 20.74 -3.15
CA LEU A 30 7.08 19.79 -2.46
C LEU A 30 7.63 20.33 -1.15
N VAL A 31 7.86 21.64 -1.03
CA VAL A 31 8.23 22.28 0.25
C VAL A 31 7.10 22.12 1.26
N GLU A 32 5.87 22.46 0.87
CA GLU A 32 4.70 22.32 1.74
C GLU A 32 4.40 20.84 2.04
N PHE A 33 4.46 19.96 1.04
CA PHE A 33 4.28 18.52 1.21
C PHE A 33 5.31 17.93 2.18
N HIS A 34 6.58 18.29 2.05
CA HIS A 34 7.64 17.84 2.96
C HIS A 34 7.34 18.27 4.39
N ARG A 35 7.01 19.56 4.61
CA ARG A 35 6.67 20.09 5.94
C ARG A 35 5.50 19.30 6.54
N GLU A 36 4.41 19.16 5.81
CA GLU A 36 3.20 18.47 6.28
C GLU A 36 3.42 16.98 6.55
N LEU A 37 4.27 16.32 5.76
CA LEU A 37 4.67 14.92 5.99
C LEU A 37 5.52 14.81 7.26
N GLN A 38 6.50 15.69 7.46
CA GLN A 38 7.32 15.70 8.66
C GLN A 38 6.49 16.01 9.91
N ASP A 39 5.64 17.04 9.87
CA ASP A 39 4.73 17.38 10.97
C ASP A 39 3.82 16.19 11.30
N ALA A 40 3.30 15.48 10.29
CA ALA A 40 2.48 14.29 10.52
C ALA A 40 3.26 13.12 11.14
N LEU A 41 4.54 12.96 10.81
CA LEU A 41 5.43 11.97 11.42
C LEU A 41 5.69 12.33 12.89
N ASP A 42 6.05 13.58 13.17
CA ASP A 42 6.34 14.09 14.51
C ASP A 42 5.11 13.99 15.44
N ASP A 43 3.94 14.34 14.94
CA ASP A 43 2.65 14.22 15.65
C ASP A 43 2.14 12.77 15.75
N HIS A 44 2.82 11.81 15.12
CA HIS A 44 2.37 10.42 15.02
C HIS A 44 0.93 10.30 14.44
N ALA A 45 0.60 11.19 13.50
CA ALA A 45 -0.72 11.29 12.88
C ALA A 45 -0.92 10.17 11.84
N THR A 46 -1.17 8.95 12.30
CA THR A 46 -1.17 7.71 11.50
C THR A 46 -1.96 7.79 10.18
N PHE A 47 -3.18 8.32 10.20
CA PHE A 47 -3.97 8.46 8.97
C PHE A 47 -3.38 9.49 7.99
N SER A 48 -2.81 10.58 8.50
CA SER A 48 -2.12 11.58 7.69
C SER A 48 -0.86 10.98 7.06
N ILE A 49 -0.03 10.29 7.83
CA ILE A 49 1.20 9.62 7.37
C ILE A 49 0.88 8.70 6.19
N ARG A 50 -0.07 7.76 6.35
CA ARG A 50 -0.50 6.85 5.26
C ARG A 50 -0.97 7.63 4.02
N GLY A 51 -1.68 8.74 4.22
CA GLY A 51 -2.18 9.58 3.13
C GLY A 51 -1.05 10.27 2.35
N TYR A 52 -0.09 10.84 3.07
CA TYR A 52 1.06 11.52 2.48
C TYR A 52 2.01 10.54 1.80
N CYS A 53 2.27 9.36 2.36
CA CYS A 53 3.08 8.32 1.70
C CYS A 53 2.45 7.89 0.37
N ARG A 54 1.13 7.62 0.35
CA ARG A 54 0.41 7.31 -0.90
C ARG A 54 0.49 8.47 -1.90
N PHE A 55 0.38 9.70 -1.42
CA PHE A 55 0.49 10.88 -2.29
C PHE A 55 1.91 11.04 -2.86
N ALA A 56 2.96 10.76 -2.09
CA ALA A 56 4.34 10.76 -2.58
C ALA A 56 4.51 9.81 -3.77
N VAL A 57 3.96 8.60 -3.66
CA VAL A 57 3.97 7.62 -4.77
C VAL A 57 3.23 8.17 -5.99
N GLU A 58 2.07 8.80 -5.82
CA GLU A 58 1.34 9.38 -6.95
C GLU A 58 2.04 10.61 -7.56
N LEU A 59 2.78 11.39 -6.76
CA LEU A 59 3.66 12.46 -7.26
C LEU A 59 4.84 11.89 -8.07
N ALA A 60 5.37 10.72 -7.67
CA ALA A 60 6.39 10.02 -8.45
C ALA A 60 5.81 9.44 -9.76
N ASN A 61 4.63 8.81 -9.69
CA ASN A 61 3.88 8.32 -10.87
C ASN A 61 3.55 9.43 -11.87
N SER A 62 3.43 10.68 -11.41
CA SER A 62 3.13 11.85 -12.23
C SER A 62 4.35 12.71 -12.55
N ARG A 63 5.56 12.21 -12.26
CA ARG A 63 6.87 12.86 -12.53
C ARG A 63 7.10 14.18 -11.80
N VAL A 64 6.31 14.51 -10.77
CA VAL A 64 6.54 15.69 -9.92
C VAL A 64 7.69 15.45 -8.94
N LEU A 65 7.71 14.24 -8.35
CA LEU A 65 8.72 13.78 -7.40
C LEU A 65 9.62 12.73 -8.06
N THR A 66 10.92 12.70 -7.72
CA THR A 66 11.80 11.62 -8.19
C THR A 66 11.39 10.27 -7.61
N VAL A 67 11.52 9.20 -8.41
CA VAL A 67 11.26 7.83 -7.93
C VAL A 67 12.22 7.47 -6.79
N ASP A 68 13.48 7.92 -6.86
CA ASP A 68 14.47 7.70 -5.80
C ASP A 68 14.00 8.22 -4.44
N SER A 69 13.48 9.45 -4.37
CA SER A 69 12.99 10.02 -3.11
C SER A 69 11.75 9.31 -2.58
N ALA A 70 10.87 8.82 -3.46
CA ALA A 70 9.74 8.00 -3.05
C ALA A 70 10.21 6.65 -2.48
N LEU A 71 11.21 6.01 -3.11
CA LEU A 71 11.80 4.77 -2.61
C LEU A 71 12.55 4.98 -1.29
N ASP A 72 13.32 6.06 -1.15
CA ASP A 72 14.00 6.44 0.09
C ASP A 72 13.00 6.53 1.25
N LEU A 73 11.88 7.24 1.05
CA LEU A 73 10.80 7.32 2.03
C LEU A 73 10.29 5.93 2.42
N LEU A 74 9.99 5.05 1.46
CA LEU A 74 9.47 3.72 1.76
C LEU A 74 10.51 2.82 2.46
N GLN A 75 11.79 2.96 2.12
CA GLN A 75 12.89 2.27 2.77
C GLN A 75 13.07 2.73 4.22
N ASP A 76 12.96 4.03 4.48
CA ASP A 76 13.03 4.60 5.84
C ASP A 76 11.88 4.10 6.73
N LEU A 77 10.66 3.99 6.18
CA LEU A 77 9.53 3.41 6.90
C LEU A 77 9.73 1.92 7.18
N LEU A 78 10.35 1.18 6.26
CA LEU A 78 10.62 -0.24 6.43
C LEU A 78 11.72 -0.51 7.47
N ALA A 79 12.74 0.36 7.51
CA ALA A 79 13.87 0.28 8.43
C ALA A 79 13.48 0.48 9.90
N VAL A 80 12.28 1.02 10.18
CA VAL A 80 11.71 1.11 11.54
C VAL A 80 11.69 -0.24 12.25
N ARG A 81 11.55 -1.34 11.49
CA ARG A 81 11.61 -2.69 12.05
C ARG A 81 12.92 -3.00 12.78
N ASP A 82 14.02 -2.42 12.32
CA ASP A 82 15.36 -2.71 12.85
C ASP A 82 15.70 -1.80 14.04
N GLU A 83 14.77 -0.93 14.47
CA GLU A 83 14.91 -0.14 15.69
C GLU A 83 15.03 -1.05 16.94
N PRO A 84 15.88 -0.70 17.91
CA PRO A 84 15.97 -1.43 19.17
C PRO A 84 14.64 -1.33 19.93
N ASP A 85 14.19 -2.44 20.51
CA ASP A 85 12.95 -2.53 21.28
C ASP A 85 11.69 -2.04 20.54
N VAL A 86 11.67 -2.19 19.19
CA VAL A 86 10.53 -1.78 18.37
C VAL A 86 9.24 -2.49 18.81
N LEU A 87 8.16 -1.72 18.97
CA LEU A 87 6.83 -2.31 19.16
C LEU A 87 6.41 -3.05 17.89
N PRO A 88 5.97 -4.33 17.97
CA PRO A 88 5.51 -5.06 16.79
C PRO A 88 4.43 -4.32 16.00
N ALA A 89 3.48 -3.69 16.71
CA ALA A 89 2.41 -2.90 16.08
C ALA A 89 2.93 -1.70 15.26
N ARG A 90 4.07 -1.10 15.64
CA ARG A 90 4.72 0.00 14.90
C ARG A 90 5.30 -0.53 13.59
N ALA A 91 6.13 -1.58 13.69
CA ALA A 91 6.78 -2.19 12.53
C ALA A 91 5.74 -2.70 11.52
N GLU A 92 4.73 -3.44 11.99
CA GLU A 92 3.67 -3.98 11.13
C GLU A 92 2.84 -2.89 10.44
N TRP A 93 2.57 -1.79 11.15
CA TRP A 93 1.81 -0.68 10.58
C TRP A 93 2.57 0.02 9.45
N PHE A 94 3.88 0.28 9.62
CA PHE A 94 4.70 0.85 8.55
C PHE A 94 4.84 -0.11 7.37
N VAL A 95 4.98 -1.42 7.61
CA VAL A 95 4.97 -2.43 6.54
C VAL A 95 3.66 -2.39 5.75
N CYS A 96 2.51 -2.25 6.42
CA CYS A 96 1.23 -2.10 5.72
C CYS A 96 1.21 -0.86 4.82
N ILE A 97 1.76 0.28 5.29
CA ILE A 97 1.88 1.49 4.46
C ILE A 97 2.79 1.24 3.25
N VAL A 98 3.92 0.57 3.45
CA VAL A 98 4.85 0.24 2.38
C VAL A 98 4.19 -0.65 1.34
N LEU A 99 3.50 -1.73 1.74
CA LEU A 99 2.79 -2.62 0.83
C LEU A 99 1.67 -1.89 0.05
N ASP A 100 0.92 -1.00 0.72
CA ASP A 100 -0.09 -0.16 0.06
C ASP A 100 0.54 0.74 -1.02
N CYS A 101 1.71 1.31 -0.72
CA CYS A 101 2.45 2.20 -1.62
C CYS A 101 3.04 1.42 -2.80
N ILE A 102 3.58 0.22 -2.56
CA ILE A 102 4.05 -0.70 -3.60
C ILE A 102 2.92 -1.05 -4.57
N ALA A 103 1.72 -1.34 -4.07
CA ALA A 103 0.57 -1.65 -4.93
C ALA A 103 0.22 -0.50 -5.90
N LEU A 104 0.43 0.76 -5.51
CA LEU A 104 0.19 1.93 -6.36
C LEU A 104 1.36 2.25 -7.31
N GLY A 105 2.58 2.21 -6.78
CA GLY A 105 3.79 2.67 -7.45
C GLY A 105 4.56 1.60 -8.21
N GLY A 106 4.22 0.32 -8.01
CA GLY A 106 5.02 -0.81 -8.49
C GLY A 106 5.32 -0.77 -9.97
N ALA A 107 4.35 -0.37 -10.81
CA ALA A 107 4.57 -0.27 -12.26
C ALA A 107 5.61 0.79 -12.65
N THR A 108 5.69 1.88 -11.90
CA THR A 108 6.65 2.98 -12.13
C THR A 108 8.02 2.59 -11.58
N PHE A 109 8.05 2.06 -10.36
CA PHE A 109 9.28 1.70 -9.65
C PHE A 109 10.01 0.55 -10.33
N SER A 110 9.30 -0.48 -10.77
CA SER A 110 9.89 -1.65 -11.45
C SER A 110 10.53 -1.30 -12.81
N VAL A 111 10.14 -0.17 -13.42
CA VAL A 111 10.70 0.29 -14.69
C VAL A 111 11.85 1.26 -14.48
N GLN A 112 11.69 2.23 -13.57
CA GLN A 112 12.67 3.31 -13.40
C GLN A 112 13.83 2.94 -12.47
N GLN A 113 13.59 2.13 -11.43
CA GLN A 113 14.57 1.76 -10.41
C GLN A 113 14.41 0.29 -10.00
N PRO A 114 14.58 -0.68 -10.93
CA PRO A 114 14.28 -2.10 -10.70
C PRO A 114 15.03 -2.69 -9.50
N ASP A 115 16.36 -2.53 -9.44
CA ASP A 115 17.17 -3.14 -8.37
C ASP A 115 16.78 -2.64 -6.97
N ARG A 116 16.54 -1.33 -6.85
CA ARG A 116 16.13 -0.71 -5.58
C ARG A 116 14.73 -1.14 -5.17
N PHE A 117 13.83 -1.23 -6.15
CA PHE A 117 12.45 -1.65 -5.93
C PHE A 117 12.38 -3.13 -5.52
N ASP A 118 13.16 -4.01 -6.17
CA ASP A 118 13.23 -5.43 -5.83
C ASP A 118 13.76 -5.64 -4.41
N ALA A 119 14.77 -4.85 -4.00
CA ALA A 119 15.27 -4.86 -2.62
C ALA A 119 14.19 -4.43 -1.61
N LEU A 120 13.43 -3.36 -1.90
CA LEU A 120 12.32 -2.90 -1.06
C LEU A 120 11.23 -3.98 -0.95
N LEU A 121 10.85 -4.57 -2.09
CA LEU A 121 9.82 -5.61 -2.16
C LEU A 121 10.24 -6.84 -1.36
N GLU A 122 11.47 -7.34 -1.54
CA GLU A 122 11.96 -8.51 -0.81
C GLU A 122 12.10 -8.24 0.69
N GLY A 123 12.49 -7.02 1.08
CA GLY A 123 12.46 -6.57 2.48
C GLY A 123 11.06 -6.69 3.07
N ALA A 124 10.04 -6.14 2.39
CA ALA A 124 8.65 -6.23 2.84
C ALA A 124 8.14 -7.68 2.90
N ARG A 125 8.50 -8.51 1.91
CA ARG A 125 8.19 -9.95 1.88
C ARG A 125 8.77 -10.70 3.06
N THR A 126 10.03 -10.45 3.37
CA THR A 126 10.75 -11.09 4.48
C THR A 126 10.03 -10.83 5.80
N ILE A 127 9.64 -9.57 6.05
CA ILE A 127 8.90 -9.19 7.26
C ILE A 127 7.57 -9.94 7.37
N CYS A 128 6.81 -10.01 6.27
CA CYS A 128 5.53 -10.72 6.25
C CYS A 128 5.69 -12.23 6.52
N ARG A 129 6.72 -12.86 5.93
CA ARG A 129 7.01 -14.29 6.13
C ARG A 129 7.43 -14.59 7.56
N GLU A 130 8.31 -13.79 8.14
CA GLU A 130 8.79 -13.97 9.51
C GLU A 130 7.67 -13.78 10.52
N ARG A 131 6.81 -12.77 10.32
CA ARG A 131 5.59 -12.58 11.11
C ARG A 131 4.68 -13.81 11.04
N LYS A 132 4.43 -14.35 9.85
CA LYS A 132 3.57 -15.53 9.67
C LYS A 132 4.10 -16.78 10.38
N ASN A 133 5.42 -16.88 10.50
CA ASN A 133 6.10 -18.00 11.18
C ASN A 133 6.31 -17.76 12.69
N ALA A 134 6.04 -16.56 13.19
CA ALA A 134 6.19 -16.25 14.61
C ALA A 134 5.20 -17.04 15.48
N PRO A 135 5.55 -17.35 16.75
CA PRO A 135 4.67 -18.08 17.65
C PRO A 135 3.33 -17.33 17.84
N LYS A 136 2.21 -17.99 17.52
CA LYS A 136 0.85 -17.42 17.61
C LYS A 136 0.46 -16.89 19.00
N ALA A 137 1.20 -17.26 20.04
CA ALA A 137 1.04 -16.75 21.41
C ALA A 137 1.39 -15.26 21.55
N ALA A 138 2.14 -14.69 20.60
CA ALA A 138 2.54 -13.28 20.59
C ALA A 138 1.56 -12.36 19.84
N THR A 139 0.59 -12.93 19.11
CA THR A 139 -0.45 -12.15 18.43
C THR A 139 -1.64 -12.05 19.39
N PRO A 140 -1.94 -10.88 20.00
CA PRO A 140 -3.12 -10.76 20.82
C PRO A 140 -4.32 -11.16 19.97
N SER A 141 -5.08 -12.13 20.45
CA SER A 141 -6.36 -12.54 19.91
C SER A 141 -7.27 -11.32 19.90
N LEU A 142 -7.20 -10.50 18.84
CA LEU A 142 -8.21 -9.49 18.58
C LEU A 142 -9.53 -10.23 18.60
N LEU A 143 -10.40 -9.83 19.53
CA LEU A 143 -11.76 -10.32 19.66
C LEU A 143 -12.33 -10.39 18.25
N LEU A 144 -12.56 -11.61 17.76
CA LEU A 144 -13.33 -11.78 16.54
C LEU A 144 -14.66 -11.07 16.84
N PRO A 145 -15.13 -10.13 16.01
CA PRO A 145 -16.47 -9.59 16.16
C PRO A 145 -17.55 -10.69 16.03
N TYR A 146 -17.14 -11.89 15.61
CA TYR A 146 -17.98 -13.01 15.24
C TYR A 146 -17.39 -14.23 15.96
N GLY A 147 -18.06 -14.72 17.01
CA GLY A 147 -17.61 -15.84 17.85
C GLY A 147 -17.54 -17.18 17.10
N GLU A 148 -18.29 -18.20 17.53
CA GLU A 148 -18.30 -19.54 16.94
C GLU A 148 -18.78 -19.61 15.45
N ALA A 149 -19.12 -18.47 14.86
CA ALA A 149 -19.70 -18.37 13.52
C ALA A 149 -18.69 -18.29 12.36
N THR A 150 -17.38 -18.23 12.62
CA THR A 150 -16.34 -18.17 11.58
C THR A 150 -15.60 -19.48 11.45
N LYS A 151 -15.59 -20.06 10.24
CA LYS A 151 -14.86 -21.29 9.95
C LYS A 151 -13.35 -21.04 9.85
N PRO A 152 -12.49 -22.04 10.12
CA PRO A 152 -11.06 -21.96 9.81
C PRO A 152 -10.84 -21.57 8.34
N GLY A 153 -10.01 -20.57 8.08
CA GLY A 153 -9.71 -20.07 6.73
C GLY A 153 -10.68 -19.01 6.18
N GLU A 154 -11.75 -18.68 6.91
CA GLU A 154 -12.70 -17.63 6.48
C GLU A 154 -12.24 -16.21 6.83
N VAL A 155 -11.24 -16.11 7.70
CA VAL A 155 -10.69 -14.85 8.20
C VAL A 155 -9.20 -14.79 7.89
N THR A 156 -8.75 -13.66 7.36
CA THR A 156 -7.35 -13.36 7.11
C THR A 156 -6.97 -12.04 7.79
N GLU A 157 -5.72 -11.88 8.21
CA GLU A 157 -5.24 -10.59 8.70
C GLU A 157 -5.07 -9.61 7.53
N HIS A 158 -5.30 -8.33 7.78
CA HIS A 158 -5.17 -7.28 6.77
C HIS A 158 -3.81 -7.31 6.08
N ILE A 159 -2.72 -7.45 6.84
CA ILE A 159 -1.37 -7.48 6.27
C ILE A 159 -1.18 -8.68 5.34
N ASP A 160 -1.76 -9.84 5.68
CA ASP A 160 -1.61 -11.07 4.91
C ASP A 160 -2.40 -10.96 3.59
N ALA A 161 -3.59 -10.35 3.65
CA ALA A 161 -4.38 -10.04 2.46
C ALA A 161 -3.66 -9.02 1.56
N LEU A 162 -3.08 -7.98 2.15
CA LEU A 162 -2.34 -6.94 1.42
C LEU A 162 -1.06 -7.49 0.80
N PHE A 163 -0.33 -8.32 1.53
CA PHE A 163 0.83 -9.06 1.03
C PHE A 163 0.45 -9.96 -0.15
N SER A 164 -0.64 -10.73 -0.02
CA SER A 164 -1.14 -11.59 -1.11
C SER A 164 -1.54 -10.78 -2.35
N LEU A 165 -2.13 -9.59 -2.16
CA LEU A 165 -2.44 -8.65 -3.25
C LEU A 165 -1.17 -8.16 -3.96
N VAL A 166 -0.16 -7.73 -3.20
CA VAL A 166 1.12 -7.27 -3.75
C VAL A 166 1.82 -8.38 -4.53
N ASP A 167 1.85 -9.60 -4.00
CA ASP A 167 2.42 -10.76 -4.71
C ASP A 167 1.65 -11.09 -6.00
N ALA A 168 0.32 -10.98 -5.99
CA ALA A 168 -0.48 -11.14 -7.20
C ALA A 168 -0.15 -10.04 -8.22
N LEU A 169 -0.04 -8.78 -7.80
CA LEU A 169 0.34 -7.66 -8.68
C LEU A 169 1.75 -7.81 -9.26
N ALA A 170 2.69 -8.34 -8.48
CA ALA A 170 4.07 -8.60 -8.88
C ALA A 170 4.19 -9.77 -9.89
N SER A 171 3.18 -10.64 -9.98
CA SER A 171 3.20 -11.77 -10.91
C SER A 171 3.15 -11.31 -12.38
N ASP A 172 3.70 -12.15 -13.26
CA ASP A 172 3.70 -11.93 -14.72
C ASP A 172 2.30 -11.78 -15.32
N SER A 173 1.25 -12.23 -14.61
CA SER A 173 -0.12 -12.08 -15.10
C SER A 173 -0.62 -10.64 -15.00
N TYR A 174 -0.17 -9.88 -14.01
CA TYR A 174 -0.70 -8.55 -13.72
C TYR A 174 0.29 -7.43 -14.03
N HIS A 175 1.61 -7.67 -13.96
CA HIS A 175 2.64 -6.65 -14.24
C HIS A 175 2.35 -5.29 -13.57
N TRP A 176 1.96 -5.30 -12.29
CA TRP A 176 1.57 -4.10 -11.52
C TRP A 176 0.36 -3.32 -12.07
N ARG A 177 -0.54 -4.02 -12.77
CA ARG A 177 -1.78 -3.47 -13.35
C ARG A 177 -2.99 -4.23 -12.81
N SER A 178 -4.04 -3.48 -12.51
CA SER A 178 -5.34 -4.02 -12.12
C SER A 178 -6.43 -3.04 -12.49
N ALA A 179 -7.60 -3.53 -12.89
CA ALA A 179 -8.76 -2.70 -13.20
C ALA A 179 -9.26 -1.89 -11.98
N CYS A 180 -8.94 -2.34 -10.77
CA CYS A 180 -9.31 -1.66 -9.53
C CYS A 180 -8.34 -0.52 -9.15
N LEU A 181 -7.15 -0.45 -9.78
CA LEU A 181 -6.16 0.58 -9.51
C LEU A 181 -6.31 1.71 -10.52
N ILE A 182 -6.90 2.82 -10.06
CA ILE A 182 -7.05 4.04 -10.86
C ILE A 182 -5.69 4.73 -10.92
N ALA A 183 -5.13 4.89 -12.11
CA ALA A 183 -3.83 5.55 -12.33
C ALA A 183 -3.88 6.50 -13.54
N PRO A 184 -4.50 7.69 -13.39
CA PRO A 184 -4.75 8.60 -14.51
C PRO A 184 -3.47 9.14 -15.14
N SER A 185 -2.39 9.30 -14.37
CA SER A 185 -1.09 9.75 -14.86
C SER A 185 -0.51 8.85 -15.97
N ARG A 186 -0.86 7.55 -15.97
CA ARG A 186 -0.41 6.61 -17.01
C ARG A 186 -0.97 6.93 -18.39
N ASN A 187 -2.19 7.47 -18.45
CA ASN A 187 -2.83 7.86 -19.71
C ASN A 187 -2.41 9.27 -20.16
N LEU A 188 -1.63 9.98 -19.34
CA LEU A 188 -1.19 11.35 -19.57
C LEU A 188 0.33 11.42 -19.79
N SER A 189 0.94 10.32 -20.21
CA SER A 189 2.41 10.21 -20.32
C SER A 189 3.00 11.24 -21.27
N GLU A 190 2.32 11.56 -22.37
CA GLU A 190 2.76 12.56 -23.35
C GLU A 190 2.80 13.97 -22.74
N GLN A 191 1.77 14.33 -21.97
CA GLN A 191 1.69 15.64 -21.31
C GLN A 191 2.70 15.77 -20.15
N LEU A 192 3.14 14.65 -19.58
CA LEU A 192 4.06 14.60 -18.45
C LEU A 192 5.54 14.42 -18.88
N GLU A 193 5.81 14.13 -20.15
CA GLU A 193 7.16 13.81 -20.63
C GLU A 193 8.16 14.95 -20.40
N GLY A 194 7.72 16.20 -20.58
CA GLY A 194 8.54 17.41 -20.36
C GLY A 194 8.76 17.78 -18.89
N VAL A 195 8.12 17.08 -17.94
CA VAL A 195 8.26 17.36 -16.51
C VAL A 195 9.58 16.81 -15.99
N THR A 196 10.38 17.68 -15.40
CA THR A 196 11.59 17.29 -14.66
C THR A 196 11.24 17.04 -13.19
N PRO A 197 11.36 15.80 -12.69
CA PRO A 197 11.07 15.49 -11.30
C PRO A 197 12.05 16.16 -10.34
N ILE A 198 11.55 16.59 -9.18
CA ILE A 198 12.35 17.26 -8.15
C ILE A 198 12.57 16.27 -7.00
N PRO A 199 13.79 16.14 -6.45
CA PRO A 199 14.04 15.29 -5.30
C PRO A 199 13.39 15.88 -4.04
N LEU A 200 12.84 15.01 -3.19
CA LEU A 200 12.39 15.39 -1.86
C LEU A 200 13.55 15.25 -0.87
N PRO A 201 13.76 16.22 0.04
CA PRO A 201 14.63 16.03 1.18
C PRO A 201 14.21 14.79 1.98
N ARG A 202 15.20 14.09 2.54
CA ARG A 202 14.93 12.88 3.34
C ARG A 202 14.18 13.27 4.62
N VAL A 203 13.08 12.59 4.89
CA VAL A 203 12.30 12.78 6.11
C VAL A 203 12.89 11.99 7.26
N ASN A 204 12.66 12.45 8.49
CA ASN A 204 13.04 11.71 9.68
C ASN A 204 11.82 10.96 10.22
N VAL A 205 11.92 9.64 10.36
CA VAL A 205 10.88 8.84 11.03
C VAL A 205 11.20 8.85 12.53
N PRO A 206 10.42 9.57 13.36
CA PRO A 206 10.74 9.71 14.77
C PRO A 206 10.62 8.38 15.49
N ALA A 207 11.55 8.12 16.42
CA ALA A 207 11.54 6.93 17.26
C ALA A 207 10.26 6.87 18.11
N HIS A 208 9.87 5.67 18.52
CA HIS A 208 8.72 5.50 19.39
C HIS A 208 8.88 6.27 20.72
N SER A 209 7.87 7.05 21.09
CA SER A 209 7.77 7.74 22.39
C SER A 209 6.49 7.37 23.15
N GLN A 210 6.48 7.62 24.45
CA GLN A 210 5.30 7.40 25.29
C GLN A 210 4.14 8.28 24.81
N GLY A 211 3.00 7.66 24.49
CA GLY A 211 1.81 8.35 23.95
C GLY A 211 1.57 8.09 22.45
N CYS A 212 2.55 7.53 21.74
CA CYS A 212 2.33 7.12 20.35
C CYS A 212 1.36 5.92 20.28
N THR A 213 0.34 6.03 19.44
CA THR A 213 -0.61 4.95 19.19
C THR A 213 -0.55 4.50 17.74
N TYR A 214 -0.38 3.20 17.51
CA TYR A 214 -0.40 2.61 16.18
C TYR A 214 -1.73 1.89 15.94
N PRO A 215 -2.32 2.00 14.73
CA PRO A 215 -3.54 1.28 14.41
C PRO A 215 -3.33 -0.22 14.56
N GLY A 216 -4.18 -0.88 15.33
CA GLY A 216 -4.20 -2.34 15.42
C GLY A 216 -4.50 -2.97 14.07
N LEU A 217 -3.93 -4.15 13.85
CA LEU A 217 -4.24 -4.97 12.68
C LEU A 217 -5.74 -5.25 12.61
N ARG A 218 -6.27 -5.30 11.40
CA ARG A 218 -7.68 -5.63 11.17
C ARG A 218 -7.77 -7.03 10.62
N ARG A 219 -8.77 -7.79 11.05
CA ARG A 219 -9.13 -9.07 10.42
C ARG A 219 -10.18 -8.84 9.35
N LEU A 220 -9.96 -9.40 8.17
CA LEU A 220 -10.85 -9.35 7.02
C LEU A 220 -11.54 -10.70 6.88
N ARG A 221 -12.87 -10.68 6.70
CA ARG A 221 -13.61 -11.88 6.30
C ARG A 221 -13.52 -12.02 4.79
N LEU A 222 -13.07 -13.16 4.32
CA LEU A 222 -13.08 -13.47 2.90
C LEU A 222 -14.54 -13.67 2.49
N GLY A 223 -14.99 -12.91 1.49
CA GLY A 223 -16.30 -13.16 0.88
C GLY A 223 -16.32 -14.56 0.24
N ALA A 224 -17.50 -15.17 0.15
CA ALA A 224 -17.64 -16.42 -0.58
C ALA A 224 -17.10 -16.23 -2.01
N SER A 225 -16.23 -17.15 -2.44
CA SER A 225 -15.69 -17.17 -3.81
C SER A 225 -16.86 -17.12 -4.79
N LEU A 226 -16.83 -16.19 -5.76
CA LEU A 226 -17.84 -16.12 -6.82
C LEU A 226 -17.91 -17.44 -7.61
N ASN A 227 -16.81 -18.19 -7.68
CA ASN A 227 -16.75 -19.51 -8.33
C ASN A 227 -17.48 -20.61 -7.55
N ALA A 228 -17.74 -20.42 -6.24
CA ALA A 228 -18.50 -21.39 -5.45
C ALA A 228 -20.00 -21.38 -5.81
N ARG A 229 -20.50 -20.28 -6.40
CA ARG A 229 -21.88 -20.22 -6.89
C ARG A 229 -22.07 -21.05 -8.16
N ASP A 230 -21.05 -21.16 -9.01
CA ASP A 230 -21.14 -21.97 -10.23
C ASP A 230 -21.09 -23.47 -9.94
N SER A 231 -20.32 -23.90 -8.94
CA SER A 231 -20.29 -25.30 -8.51
C SER A 231 -21.59 -25.75 -7.81
N ASP A 232 -22.25 -24.86 -7.06
CA ASP A 232 -23.56 -25.16 -6.46
C ASP A 232 -24.70 -25.17 -7.49
N VAL A 233 -24.60 -24.37 -8.56
CA VAL A 233 -25.54 -24.40 -9.68
C VAL A 233 -25.31 -25.64 -10.57
N GLN A 234 -24.06 -26.04 -10.79
CA GLN A 234 -23.74 -27.28 -11.52
C GLN A 234 -24.16 -28.55 -10.77
N MET A 235 -24.03 -28.59 -9.44
CA MET A 235 -24.55 -29.73 -8.65
C MET A 235 -26.08 -29.77 -8.61
N ARG A 236 -26.77 -28.63 -8.58
CA ARG A 236 -28.25 -28.60 -8.67
C ARG A 236 -28.78 -29.01 -10.04
N ASN A 237 -28.04 -28.76 -11.10
CA ASN A 237 -28.44 -29.15 -12.46
C ASN A 237 -28.12 -30.63 -12.76
N ALA A 238 -27.14 -31.23 -12.08
CA ALA A 238 -26.85 -32.67 -12.19
C ALA A 238 -27.86 -33.54 -11.42
N ASP A 239 -28.44 -33.04 -10.34
CA ASP A 239 -29.45 -33.74 -9.53
C ASP A 239 -30.88 -33.64 -10.13
N GLY A 240 -31.04 -32.83 -11.20
CA GLY A 240 -32.30 -32.63 -11.91
C GLY A 240 -32.42 -33.38 -13.24
N SER A 241 -31.37 -34.06 -13.70
CA SER A 241 -31.35 -34.75 -15.01
C SER A 241 -31.66 -36.26 -14.97
N ASP A 242 -31.89 -36.84 -13.78
CA ASP A 242 -32.21 -38.27 -13.61
C ASP A 242 -33.71 -38.56 -13.37
N LYS A 243 -34.59 -37.62 -13.71
CA LYS A 243 -36.04 -37.85 -13.73
C LYS A 243 -36.69 -37.14 -14.91
N GLU A 244 -36.63 -37.74 -16.08
CA GLU A 244 -37.73 -37.70 -17.05
C GLU A 244 -37.56 -38.90 -18.01
N ASP A 245 -38.64 -39.66 -18.10
CA ASP A 245 -38.81 -40.97 -18.77
C ASP A 245 -38.67 -40.91 -20.30
#